data_AF-A0A355XVM9-F1
#
_entry.id   AF-A0A355XVM9-F1
#
_cell.length_a   1.000
_cell.length_b   1.000
_cell.length_c   1.000
_cell.angle_alpha   90.00
_cell.angle_beta   90.00
_cell.angle_gamma   90.00
#
_symmetry.space_group_name_H-M   'P 1'
#
loop_
_entity.id
_entity.type
_entity.pdbx_description
1 polymer ?
#
loop_
_entity_poly.entity_id
_entity_poly.type
_entity_poly.pdbx_seq_one_letter_code
_entity_poly.pdbx_strand_id
1 'polypeptide(L)' 'MNNVFVYCEIEGTTVAEVSQELLTKGRKLANQLGVDLNAVVAGTGIKGKV' A
#
# COMPACT_ATOMS: atom_id res chain seq x y z
N MET A 1 -18.87 1.47 1.18
CA MET A 1 -18.09 1.28 -0.08
C MET A 1 -16.94 0.36 0.25
N ASN A 2 -16.72 -0.71 -0.52
CA ASN A 2 -15.62 -1.65 -0.28
C ASN A 2 -14.44 -1.30 -1.19
N ASN A 3 -13.22 -1.27 -0.66
CA ASN A 3 -11.99 -0.96 -1.40
C ASN A 3 -10.91 -2.01 -1.10
N VAL A 4 -9.87 -2.05 -1.93
CA VAL A 4 -8.67 -2.86 -1.66
C VAL A 4 -7.72 -2.04 -0.79
N PHE A 5 -7.23 -2.63 0.29
CA PHE A 5 -6.23 -2.02 1.17
C PHE A 5 -4.97 -2.88 1.17
N VAL A 6 -3.81 -2.24 1.07
CA VAL A 6 -2.50 -2.88 1.23
C VAL A 6 -1.81 -2.23 2.42
N TYR A 7 -1.38 -3.05 3.37
CA TYR A 7 -0.48 -2.62 4.43
C TYR A 7 0.96 -2.64 3.89
N CYS A 8 1.63 -1.51 3.97
CA CYS A 8 3.01 -1.34 3.54
C CYS A 8 3.93 -1.44 4.75
N GLU A 9 4.71 -2.52 4.79
CA GLU A 9 5.83 -2.65 5.71
C GLU A 9 6.93 -1.65 5.34
N ILE A 10 7.57 -1.09 6.36
CA ILE A 10 8.68 -0.15 6.21
C ILE A 10 9.83 -0.54 7.12
N GLU A 11 11.05 -0.28 6.64
CA GLU A 11 12.26 -0.23 7.45
C GLU A 11 12.77 1.22 7.45
N GLY A 12 12.65 1.91 8.58
CA GLY A 12 12.89 3.35 8.66
C GLY A 12 11.90 4.15 7.82
N THR A 13 12.35 4.71 6.70
CA THR A 13 11.53 5.45 5.72
C THR A 13 11.46 4.75 4.36
N THR A 14 11.90 3.50 4.29
CA THR A 14 11.92 2.72 3.04
C THR A 14 10.80 1.71 3.07
N VAL A 15 9.94 1.72 2.05
CA VAL A 15 8.89 0.70 1.87
C VAL A 15 9.53 -0.60 1.42
N ALA A 16 9.21 -1.71 2.08
CA ALA A 16 9.71 -3.03 1.74
C ALA A 16 9.27 -3.44 0.31
N GLU A 17 10.14 -4.14 -0.41
CA GLU A 17 9.89 -4.55 -1.80
C GLU A 17 8.60 -5.39 -1.93
N VAL A 18 8.37 -6.30 -1.00
CA VAL A 18 7.14 -7.12 -0.96
C VAL A 18 5.87 -6.26 -0.90
N SER A 19 5.91 -5.10 -0.23
CA SER A 19 4.77 -4.18 -0.17
C SER A 19 4.51 -3.52 -1.53
N GLN A 20 5.55 -3.23 -2.31
CA GLN A 20 5.41 -2.70 -3.69
C GLN A 20 4.82 -3.75 -4.64
N GLU A 21 5.20 -5.02 -4.49
CA GLU A 21 4.59 -6.12 -5.22
C GLU A 21 3.10 -6.28 -4.88
N LEU A 22 2.76 -6.20 -3.59
CA LEU A 22 1.37 -6.25 -3.14
C LEU A 22 0.55 -5.07 -3.66
N LEU A 23 1.11 -3.85 -3.73
CA LEU A 23 0.45 -2.70 -4.37
C LEU A 23 0.19 -2.97 -5.86
N THR A 24 1.15 -3.57 -6.56
CA THR A 24 1.01 -3.94 -7.97
C THR A 24 -0.11 -4.95 -8.18
N LYS A 25 -0.20 -5.98 -7.33
CA LYS A 25 -1.27 -7.00 -7.39
C LYS A 25 -2.62 -6.43 -6.93
N GLY A 26 -2.62 -5.64 -5.86
CA GLY A 26 -3.78 -4.93 -5.32
C GLY A 26 -4.41 -4.00 -6.35
N ARG A 27 -3.60 -3.32 -7.17
CA ARG A 27 -4.12 -2.46 -8.26
C ARG A 27 -4.84 -3.28 -9.32
N LYS A 28 -4.31 -4.44 -9.70
CA LYS A 28 -4.98 -5.35 -10.65
C LYS A 28 -6.33 -5.81 -10.12
N LEU A 29 -6.39 -6.20 -8.84
CA LEU A 29 -7.62 -6.59 -8.17
C LEU A 29 -8.63 -5.43 -8.07
N ALA A 30 -8.18 -4.26 -7.65
CA ALA A 30 -9.02 -3.06 -7.54
C ALA A 30 -9.65 -2.68 -8.88
N ASN A 31 -8.86 -2.73 -9.97
CA ASN A 31 -9.36 -2.52 -11.33
C ASN A 31 -10.41 -3.57 -11.75
N GLN A 32 -10.20 -4.84 -11.41
CA GLN A 32 -11.16 -5.91 -11.71
C GLN A 32 -12.49 -5.73 -10.97
N LEU A 33 -12.43 -5.22 -9.74
CA LEU A 33 -13.60 -4.99 -8.88
C LEU A 33 -14.26 -3.62 -9.12
N GLY A 34 -13.61 -2.71 -9.87
CA GLY A 34 -14.10 -1.35 -10.09
C GLY A 34 -14.07 -0.49 -8.83
N VAL A 35 -13.10 -0.72 -7.94
CA VAL A 35 -12.94 -0.02 -6.65
C VAL A 35 -11.55 0.59 -6.52
N ASP A 36 -11.33 1.39 -5.47
CA ASP A 36 -10.03 2.02 -5.23
C ASP A 36 -9.03 1.09 -4.52
N LEU A 37 -7.75 1.33 -4.79
CA LEU A 37 -6.63 0.80 -4.01
C LEU A 37 -6.14 1.87 -3.05
N ASN A 38 -6.08 1.52 -1.77
CA ASN A 38 -5.54 2.34 -0.69
C ASN A 38 -4.31 1.66 -0.08
N ALA A 39 -3.33 2.47 0.31
CA ALA A 39 -2.13 2.02 1.01
C ALA A 39 -2.14 2.52 2.46
N VAL A 40 -1.74 1.68 3.40
CA VAL A 40 -1.61 2.04 4.81
C VAL A 40 -0.18 1.79 5.25
N VAL A 41 0.47 2.80 5.80
CA VAL A 41 1.84 2.73 6.32
C VAL A 41 1.86 3.30 7.73
N ALA A 42 2.58 2.65 8.64
CA ALA A 42 2.67 3.06 10.04
C ALA A 42 4.13 3.07 10.51
N GLY A 43 4.52 4.13 11.20
CA GLY A 43 5.87 4.32 11.70
C GLY A 43 6.08 5.70 12.31
N THR A 44 7.18 5.86 13.03
CA THR A 44 7.50 7.10 13.74
C THR A 44 8.28 8.06 12.84
N GLY A 45 7.80 9.31 12.70
CA GLY A 45 8.51 10.35 11.96
C GLY A 45 8.58 10.13 10.43
N ILE A 46 7.66 9.33 9.89
CA ILE A 46 7.61 8.90 8.48
C ILE A 46 6.81 9.85 7.59
N LYS A 47 6.00 10.76 8.17
CA LYS A 47 5.14 11.67 7.41
C LYS A 47 5.96 12.51 6.42
N GLY A 48 5.62 12.40 5.14
CA GLY A 48 6.31 13.11 4.04
C GLY A 48 7.67 12.53 3.64
N LYS A 49 8.03 11.34 4.17
CA LYS A 49 9.29 10.64 3.87
C LYS A 49 9.09 9.28 3.21
N VAL A 50 7.85 8.78 3.22
CA VAL A 50 7.37 7.57 2.54
C VAL A 50 6.28 7.95 1.55
#